data_AF-A0A2V4TLT8-F1
#
_entry.id   AF-A0A2V4TLT8-F1
#
_cell.length_a   1.000
_cell.length_b   1.000
_cell.length_c   1.000
_cell.angle_alpha   90.00
_cell.angle_beta   90.00
_cell.angle_gamma   90.00
#
_symmetry.space_group_name_H-M   'P 1'
#
loop_
_entity.id
_entity.type
_entity.pdbx_description
1 polymer ?
#
loop_
_entity_poly.entity_id
_entity_poly.type
_entity_poly.pdbx_seq_one_letter_code
_entity_poly.pdbx_strand_id
1 'polypeptide(L)' 'MRLSLFAIVILALGTGIAQAADITGAGSTFAAPIYTKWADAYQKSGGGKVNYQG' A
#
# COMPACT_ATOMS: atom_id res chain seq x y z
N MET A 1 -2.43 27.17 -28.64
CA MET A 1 -2.54 25.69 -28.83
C MET A 1 -1.30 24.92 -28.37
N ARG A 2 -0.08 25.28 -28.79
CA ARG A 2 1.14 24.50 -28.49
C ARG A 2 1.50 24.47 -26.99
N LEU A 3 1.36 25.61 -26.30
CA LEU A 3 1.68 25.73 -24.87
C LEU A 3 0.70 24.96 -23.95
N SER A 4 -0.59 24.94 -24.31
CA SER A 4 -1.64 24.23 -23.58
C SER A 4 -1.44 22.71 -23.62
N LEU A 5 -0.89 22.18 -24.71
CA LEU A 5 -0.59 20.76 -24.88
C LEU A 5 0.55 20.31 -23.95
N PHE A 6 1.59 21.15 -23.79
CA PHE A 6 2.69 20.88 -22.87
C PHE A 6 2.25 20.89 -21.39
N ALA A 7 1.35 21.80 -21.01
CA ALA A 7 0.83 21.86 -19.64
C ALA A 7 0.05 20.60 -19.25
N ILE A 8 -0.72 20.02 -20.17
CA ILE A 8 -1.49 18.78 -19.95
C ILE A 8 -0.55 17.57 -19.78
N VAL A 9 0.54 17.50 -20.57
CA VAL A 9 1.53 16.43 -20.46
C VAL A 9 2.27 16.48 -19.13
N ILE A 10 2.65 17.68 -18.67
CA ILE A 10 3.32 17.86 -17.37
C ILE A 10 2.39 17.46 -16.21
N LEU A 11 1.10 17.79 -16.28
CA LEU A 11 0.12 17.42 -15.26
C LEU A 11 -0.14 15.91 -15.23
N ALA A 12 -0.13 15.24 -16.38
CA ALA A 12 -0.30 13.79 -16.48
C ALA A 12 0.91 13.00 -15.93
N LEU A 13 2.11 13.58 -15.94
CA LEU A 13 3.33 12.97 -15.40
C LEU A 13 3.50 13.19 -13.89
N GLY A 14 2.68 14.06 -13.28
CA GLY A 14 2.78 14.43 -11.86
C GLY A 14 2.10 13.45 -10.89
N THR A 15 1.39 12.43 -11.36
CA THR A 15 0.77 11.43 -10.48
C THR A 15 1.82 10.42 -10.02
N GLY A 16 2.45 10.70 -8.88
CA GLY A 16 3.37 9.76 -8.24
C GLY A 16 2.69 8.42 -7.95
N ILE A 17 3.38 7.31 -8.23
CA ILE A 17 2.92 5.97 -7.88
C ILE A 17 3.01 5.85 -6.35
N ALA A 18 1.87 5.84 -5.65
CA ALA A 18 1.83 5.57 -4.22
C ALA A 18 2.27 4.12 -3.98
N GLN A 19 3.49 3.93 -3.48
CA GLN A 19 4.01 2.64 -3.07
C GLN A 19 3.45 2.33 -1.68
N ALA A 20 2.69 1.23 -1.55
CA ALA A 20 2.27 0.75 -0.24
C ALA A 20 3.51 0.28 0.54
N ALA A 21 3.79 0.91 1.67
CA ALA A 21 4.86 0.48 2.55
C ALA A 21 4.49 -0.85 3.24
N ASP A 22 5.47 -1.73 3.40
CA ASP A 22 5.30 -2.93 4.21
C ASP A 22 5.05 -2.55 5.67
N ILE A 23 4.02 -3.13 6.29
CA ILE A 23 3.70 -2.93 7.71
C ILE A 23 4.32 -4.07 8.50
N THR A 24 5.15 -3.75 9.49
CA THR A 24 5.72 -4.72 10.43
C THR A 24 5.28 -4.41 11.85
N GLY A 25 4.92 -5.44 12.61
CA GLY A 25 4.54 -5.30 14.02
C GLY A 25 4.89 -6.54 14.82
N ALA A 26 4.98 -6.39 16.14
CA ALA A 26 5.15 -7.51 17.07
C ALA A 26 4.27 -7.35 18.31
N GLY A 27 3.94 -8.44 19.00
CA GLY A 27 3.13 -8.39 20.22
C GLY A 27 2.65 -9.75 20.75
N SER A 28 1.34 -9.90 20.94
CA SER A 28 0.76 -11.06 21.61
C SER A 28 0.85 -12.32 20.74
N THR A 29 1.56 -13.34 21.23
CA THR A 29 1.57 -14.72 20.67
C THR A 29 0.16 -15.28 20.49
N PHE A 30 -0.73 -14.99 21.44
CA PHE A 30 -2.11 -15.47 21.42
C PHE A 30 -2.94 -14.83 20.28
N ALA A 31 -2.71 -13.54 20.01
CA ALA A 31 -3.42 -12.82 18.94
C ALA A 31 -2.76 -12.99 17.55
N ALA A 32 -1.53 -13.50 17.48
CA ALA A 32 -0.82 -13.66 16.21
C ALA A 32 -1.63 -14.41 15.12
N PRO A 33 -2.34 -15.52 15.41
CA PRO A 33 -3.09 -16.25 14.39
C PRO A 33 -4.22 -15.42 13.75
N ILE A 34 -4.89 -14.55 14.51
CA ILE A 34 -5.97 -13.72 13.95
C ILE A 34 -5.40 -12.57 13.11
N TYR A 35 -4.29 -11.95 13.53
CA TYR A 35 -3.64 -10.91 12.74
C TYR A 35 -3.08 -11.44 11.43
N THR A 36 -2.53 -12.66 11.42
CA THR A 36 -2.12 -13.31 10.16
C THR A 36 -3.28 -13.48 9.19
N LYS A 37 -4.46 -13.94 9.67
CA LYS A 37 -5.64 -14.07 8.79
C LYS A 37 -6.13 -12.74 8.24
N TRP A 38 -6.10 -11.69 9.05
CA TRP A 38 -6.47 -10.35 8.59
C TRP A 38 -5.44 -9.76 7.61
N ALA A 39 -4.15 -10.01 7.82
CA ALA A 39 -3.09 -9.64 6.88
C ALA A 39 -3.30 -10.28 5.51
N ASP A 40 -3.61 -11.58 5.46
CA ASP A 40 -3.91 -12.29 4.21
C ASP A 40 -5.12 -11.70 3.49
N ALA A 41 -6.18 -11.40 4.22
CA ALA A 41 -7.40 -10.80 3.67
C ALA A 41 -7.14 -9.38 3.14
N TYR A 42 -6.40 -8.58 3.90
CA TYR A 42 -6.02 -7.22 3.52
C TYR A 42 -5.21 -7.21 2.21
N GLN A 43 -4.21 -8.08 2.10
CA GLN A 43 -3.42 -8.21 0.89
C GLN A 43 -4.27 -8.66 -0.31
N LYS A 44 -5.18 -9.62 -0.12
CA LYS A 44 -6.13 -10.06 -1.16
C LYS A 44 -7.09 -8.96 -1.60
N SER A 45 -7.43 -8.01 -0.72
CA SER A 45 -8.27 -6.85 -1.05
C SER A 45 -7.53 -5.72 -1.80
N GLY A 46 -6.26 -5.91 -2.15
CA GLY A 46 -5.43 -4.89 -2.81
C GLY A 46 -4.66 -3.99 -1.85
N GLY A 47 -4.59 -4.36 -0.57
CA GLY A 47 -3.75 -3.70 0.43
C GLY A 47 -2.26 -4.07 0.33
N GLY A 48 -1.45 -3.44 1.18
CA GLY A 48 -0.03 -3.75 1.32
C GLY A 48 0.26 -5.06 2.08
N LYS A 49 1.54 -5.41 2.19
CA LYS A 49 2.00 -6.56 2.98
C LYS A 49 1.99 -6.20 4.47
N VAL A 50 1.56 -7.15 5.31
CA VAL A 50 1.59 -7.01 6.77
C VAL A 50 2.30 -8.22 7.37
N ASN A 51 3.35 -7.95 8.14
CA ASN A 51 4.15 -8.94 8.86
C ASN A 51 3.96 -8.74 10.37
N TYR A 52 3.34 -9.71 11.03
CA TYR A 52 3.15 -9.70 12.48
C TYR A 52 3.94 -10.82 13.17
N GLN A 53 4.63 -10.49 14.25
CA GLN A 53 5.33 -11.45 15.11
C GLN A 53 4.73 -11.44 16.51
N GLY A 54 4.14 -12.55 16.94
CA GLY A 54 3.74 -12.74 18.33
C GLY A 54 4.65 -13.75 18.98
#